data_AF-A0A420EEQ8-F1
#
_entry.id   AF-A0A420EEQ8-F1
#
_cell.length_a   1.000
_cell.length_b   1.000
_cell.length_c   1.000
_cell.angle_alpha   90.00
_cell.angle_beta   90.00
_cell.angle_gamma   90.00
#
_symmetry.space_group_name_H-M   'P 1'
#
loop_
_entity.id
_entity.type
_entity.pdbx_description
1 polymer ?
#
loop_
_entity_poly.entity_id
_entity_poly.type
_entity_poly.pdbx_seq_one_letter_code
_entity_poly.pdbx_strand_id
1 'polypeptide(L)'
;MAGVHIRHADEDVPDLLEAALQDVGLAYHPRGSQAGREAAVRVMASRVLTGRMPTLELVVWAHSTIGHDRVALAERLVELDDVYDTLEYTDMTEQEVNDEVLAEARRIVGPSR
;
A
#
# COMPACT_ATOMS: atom_id res chain seq x y z
N MET A 1 -21.63 14.23 -21.54
CA MET A 1 -20.35 14.00 -20.83
C MET A 1 -20.23 15.09 -19.78
N ALA A 2 -20.41 14.76 -18.51
CA ALA A 2 -20.18 15.71 -17.42
C ALA A 2 -18.67 15.76 -17.18
N GLY A 3 -18.03 16.88 -17.51
CA GLY A 3 -16.64 17.12 -17.15
C GLY A 3 -16.59 17.56 -15.68
N VAL A 4 -15.71 16.93 -14.89
CA VAL A 4 -15.42 17.38 -13.53
C VAL A 4 -14.73 18.73 -13.61
N HIS A 5 -15.27 19.74 -12.94
CA HIS A 5 -14.59 21.02 -12.82
C HIS A 5 -13.53 20.90 -11.71
N ILE A 6 -12.28 21.24 -12.00
CA ILE A 6 -11.14 21.00 -11.06
C ILE A 6 -11.35 21.57 -9.64
N ARG A 7 -12.18 22.60 -9.51
CA ARG A 7 -12.51 23.28 -8.26
C ARG A 7 -13.53 22.52 -7.38
N HIS A 8 -14.20 21.52 -7.94
CA HIS A 8 -15.12 20.59 -7.25
C HIS A 8 -14.62 19.14 -7.38
N ALA A 9 -13.40 18.91 -7.85
CA ALA A 9 -12.90 17.57 -8.08
C ALA A 9 -12.90 16.70 -6.81
N ASP A 10 -12.68 17.31 -5.64
CA ASP A 10 -12.74 16.58 -4.36
C ASP A 10 -14.15 16.07 -4.01
N GLU A 11 -15.19 16.66 -4.61
CA GLU A 11 -16.61 16.29 -4.41
C GLU A 11 -17.11 15.40 -5.56
N ASP A 12 -16.84 15.81 -6.80
CA ASP A 12 -17.38 15.15 -8.00
C ASP A 12 -16.63 13.84 -8.36
N VAL A 13 -15.32 13.75 -8.08
CA VAL A 13 -14.53 12.57 -8.44
C VAL A 13 -14.91 11.33 -7.63
N PRO A 14 -15.11 11.40 -6.29
CA PRO A 14 -15.56 10.25 -5.52
C PRO A 14 -16.83 9.60 -6.06
N ASP A 15 -17.85 10.39 -6.41
CA ASP A 15 -19.14 9.91 -6.90
C ASP A 15 -19.02 9.23 -8.27
N LEU A 16 -18.23 9.83 -9.17
CA LEU A 16 -17.98 9.25 -10.50
C LEU A 16 -17.10 8.01 -10.43
N LEU A 17 -16.14 7.97 -9.50
CA LEU A 17 -15.23 6.85 -9.31
C LEU A 17 -15.96 5.63 -8.75
N GLU A 18 -16.89 5.80 -7.81
CA GLU A 18 -17.71 4.70 -7.30
C GLU A 18 -18.49 4.02 -8.43
N ALA A 19 -19.24 4.81 -9.21
CA ALA A 19 -20.01 4.29 -10.34
C ALA A 19 -19.11 3.58 -11.37
N ALA A 20 -17.98 4.18 -11.72
CA ALA A 20 -17.05 3.61 -12.70
C ALA A 20 -16.42 2.28 -12.24
N LEU A 21 -16.10 2.14 -10.94
CA LEU A 21 -15.58 0.88 -10.40
C LEU A 21 -16.67 -0.20 -10.35
N GLN A 22 -17.89 0.17 -9.96
CA GLN A 22 -19.04 -0.75 -9.98
C GLN A 22 -19.31 -1.31 -11.38
N ASP A 23 -19.23 -0.46 -12.42
CA ASP A 23 -19.43 -0.87 -13.82
C ASP A 23 -18.46 -1.95 -14.30
N VAL A 24 -17.24 -1.99 -13.74
CA VAL A 24 -16.22 -3.00 -14.07
C VAL A 24 -16.11 -4.10 -12.99
N GLY A 25 -17.04 -4.14 -12.03
CA GLY A 25 -17.08 -5.14 -10.96
C GLY A 25 -15.96 -5.00 -9.92
N LEU A 26 -15.35 -3.83 -9.81
CA LEU A 26 -14.33 -3.52 -8.81
C LEU A 26 -14.95 -2.94 -7.53
N ALA A 27 -14.34 -3.25 -6.38
CA ALA A 27 -14.76 -2.69 -5.12
C ALA A 27 -14.38 -1.21 -5.02
N TYR A 28 -15.36 -0.36 -4.71
CA TYR A 28 -15.11 1.02 -4.30
C TYR A 28 -14.81 1.07 -2.80
N HIS A 29 -13.76 1.81 -2.43
CA HIS A 29 -13.44 2.10 -1.04
C HIS A 29 -13.48 3.61 -0.85
N PRO A 30 -14.31 4.14 0.08
CA PRO A 30 -14.36 5.56 0.36
C PRO A 30 -12.98 6.10 0.74
N ARG A 31 -12.72 7.36 0.38
CA ARG A 31 -11.46 8.04 0.69
C ARG A 31 -11.18 8.01 2.19
N GLY A 32 -9.98 7.58 2.56
CA GLY A 32 -9.55 7.49 3.97
C GLY A 32 -10.13 6.33 4.77
N SER A 33 -10.97 5.48 4.16
CA SER A 33 -11.51 4.29 4.82
C SER A 33 -10.43 3.27 5.17
N GLN A 34 -10.63 2.53 6.25
CA GLN A 34 -9.71 1.47 6.65
C GLN A 34 -9.60 0.38 5.58
N ALA A 35 -10.73 -0.03 5.00
CA ALA A 35 -10.76 -1.01 3.92
C ALA A 35 -9.96 -0.55 2.69
N GLY A 36 -10.06 0.73 2.33
CA GLY A 36 -9.28 1.32 1.24
C GLY A 36 -7.78 1.33 1.52
N ARG A 37 -7.37 1.64 2.76
CA ARG A 37 -5.96 1.57 3.17
C ARG A 37 -5.42 0.15 3.11
N GLU A 38 -6.16 -0.84 3.62
CA GLU A 38 -5.75 -2.24 3.52
C GLU A 38 -5.70 -2.72 2.06
N ALA A 39 -6.64 -2.32 1.22
CA ALA A 39 -6.63 -2.63 -0.20
C ALA A 39 -5.38 -2.05 -0.88
N ALA A 40 -5.02 -0.80 -0.57
CA ALA A 40 -3.80 -0.16 -1.08
C ALA A 40 -2.55 -0.94 -0.66
N VAL A 41 -2.45 -1.35 0.62
CA VAL A 41 -1.33 -2.15 1.14
C VAL A 41 -1.19 -3.47 0.36
N ARG A 42 -2.30 -4.18 0.11
CA ARG A 42 -2.29 -5.42 -0.69
C ARG A 42 -1.83 -5.19 -2.13
N VAL A 43 -2.28 -4.10 -2.77
CA VAL A 43 -1.87 -3.73 -4.13
C VAL A 43 -0.37 -3.43 -4.20
N MET A 44 0.14 -2.64 -3.26
CA MET A 44 1.56 -2.27 -3.23
C MET A 44 2.45 -3.48 -2.95
N ALA A 45 2.07 -4.35 -2.01
CA ALA A 45 2.74 -5.62 -1.78
C ALA A 45 2.76 -6.50 -3.05
N SER A 46 1.65 -6.61 -3.78
CA SER A 46 1.59 -7.35 -5.04
C SER A 46 2.50 -6.77 -6.13
N ARG A 47 2.68 -5.45 -6.18
CA ARG A 47 3.63 -4.81 -7.11
C ARG A 47 5.07 -5.22 -6.83
N VAL A 48 5.46 -5.32 -5.55
CA VAL A 48 6.79 -5.84 -5.17
C VAL A 48 6.95 -7.30 -5.59
N LEU A 49 5.98 -8.16 -5.27
CA LEU A 49 6.05 -9.58 -5.62
C LEU A 49 6.09 -9.84 -7.14
N THR A 50 5.57 -8.92 -7.94
CA THR A 50 5.59 -9.00 -9.41
C THR A 50 6.80 -8.29 -10.03
N GLY A 51 7.75 -7.82 -9.21
CA GLY A 51 8.95 -7.11 -9.66
C GLY A 51 8.68 -5.73 -10.27
N ARG A 52 7.48 -5.18 -10.07
CA ARG A 52 7.07 -3.85 -10.57
C ARG A 52 7.35 -2.72 -9.59
N MET A 53 7.92 -3.04 -8.44
CA MET A 53 8.27 -2.13 -7.37
C MET A 53 9.42 -2.74 -6.57
N PRO A 54 10.50 -2.00 -6.28
CA PRO A 54 11.53 -2.43 -5.34
C PRO A 54 10.98 -2.58 -3.92
N THR A 55 11.61 -3.45 -3.14
CA THR A 55 11.33 -3.66 -1.70
C THR A 55 11.48 -2.38 -0.88
N LEU A 56 12.57 -1.62 -1.07
CA LEU A 56 12.80 -0.34 -0.39
C LEU A 56 11.68 0.67 -0.68
N GLU A 57 11.18 0.71 -1.91
CA GLU A 57 10.07 1.62 -2.27
C GLU A 57 8.77 1.28 -1.52
N LEU A 58 8.53 0.00 -1.24
CA LEU A 58 7.34 -0.44 -0.50
C LEU A 58 7.37 0.00 0.97
N VAL A 59 8.50 -0.17 1.66
CA VAL A 59 8.62 0.18 3.08
C VAL A 59 8.60 1.70 3.28
N VAL A 60 9.28 2.47 2.42
CA VAL A 60 9.24 3.93 2.42
C VAL A 60 7.81 4.43 2.15
N TRP A 61 7.11 3.82 1.19
CA TRP A 61 5.71 4.14 0.93
C TRP A 61 4.83 3.83 2.13
N ALA A 62 5.00 2.66 2.75
CA ALA A 62 4.22 2.24 3.91
C ALA A 62 4.42 3.23 5.06
N HIS A 63 5.65 3.58 5.39
CA HIS A 63 5.95 4.51 6.47
C HIS A 63 5.39 5.92 6.19
N SER A 64 5.67 6.48 5.01
CA SER A 64 5.23 7.84 4.66
C SER A 64 3.71 7.98 4.47
N THR A 65 3.05 6.95 3.93
CA THR A 65 1.62 7.03 3.54
C THR A 65 0.71 6.45 4.62
N ILE A 66 1.06 5.30 5.18
CA ILE A 66 0.25 4.62 6.20
C ILE A 66 0.67 5.12 7.58
N GLY A 67 1.95 5.02 7.90
CA GLY A 67 2.52 5.32 9.22
C GLY A 67 2.11 4.31 10.31
N HIS A 68 2.73 4.43 11.47
CA HIS A 68 2.52 3.55 12.62
C HIS A 68 1.09 3.57 13.17
N ASP A 69 0.66 2.44 13.74
CA ASP A 69 -0.57 2.26 14.52
C ASP A 69 -1.87 2.56 13.74
N ARG A 70 -1.80 2.67 12.40
CA ARG A 70 -2.97 2.99 11.57
C ARG A 70 -3.60 1.77 10.92
N VAL A 71 -2.75 0.89 10.39
CA VAL A 71 -3.19 -0.30 9.64
C VAL A 71 -2.36 -1.47 10.11
N ALA A 72 -2.93 -2.31 10.98
CA ALA A 72 -2.27 -3.49 11.53
C ALA A 72 -1.72 -4.44 10.45
N LEU A 73 -2.34 -4.48 9.26
CA LEU A 73 -1.84 -5.26 8.13
C LEU A 73 -0.48 -4.79 7.61
N ALA A 74 -0.16 -3.49 7.75
CA ALA A 74 1.04 -2.85 7.21
C ALA A 74 2.12 -2.58 8.28
N GLU A 75 1.84 -2.80 9.56
CA GLU A 75 2.73 -2.38 10.66
C GLU A 75 4.15 -2.91 10.47
N ARG A 76 4.31 -4.19 10.10
CA ARG A 76 5.63 -4.76 9.88
C ARG A 76 6.39 -4.12 8.72
N LEU A 77 5.70 -3.67 7.67
CA LEU A 77 6.35 -2.92 6.58
C LEU A 77 6.83 -1.55 7.04
N VAL A 78 6.09 -0.90 7.95
CA VAL A 78 6.49 0.38 8.54
C VAL A 78 7.73 0.17 9.42
N GLU A 79 7.73 -0.83 10.29
CA GLU A 79 8.89 -1.17 11.12
C GLU A 79 10.15 -1.51 10.30
N LEU A 80 9.99 -2.19 9.16
CA LEU A 80 11.10 -2.54 8.29
C LEU A 80 11.75 -1.32 7.63
N ASP A 81 11.02 -0.22 7.46
CA ASP A 81 11.60 1.06 7.02
C ASP A 81 12.59 1.61 8.06
N ASP A 82 12.21 1.59 9.34
CA ASP A 82 13.10 1.99 10.44
C ASP A 82 14.35 1.09 10.52
N VAL A 83 14.22 -0.20 10.18
CA VAL A 83 15.36 -1.12 10.10
C VAL A 83 16.31 -0.75 8.96
N TYR A 84 15.82 -0.30 7.80
CA TYR A 84 16.70 0.23 6.75
C TYR A 84 17.46 1.46 7.22
N ASP A 85 16.77 2.40 7.86
CA ASP A 85 17.37 3.64 8.36
C ASP A 85 18.42 3.40 9.45
N THR A 86 18.32 2.28 10.16
CA THR A 86 19.21 1.90 11.26
C THR A 86 20.09 0.69 10.96
N LEU A 87 20.22 0.30 9.69
CA LEU A 87 20.90 -0.94 9.29
C LEU A 87 22.31 -1.06 9.87
N GLU A 88 23.05 0.06 9.93
CA GLU A 88 24.41 0.16 10.50
C GLU A 88 24.50 -0.16 12.01
N TYR A 89 23.36 -0.18 12.71
CA TYR A 89 23.23 -0.53 14.13
C TYR A 89 22.60 -1.91 14.35
N THR A 90 22.34 -2.66 13.28
CA THR A 90 21.78 -4.02 13.34
C THR A 90 22.78 -5.07 12.88
N ASP A 91 22.55 -6.33 13.23
CA ASP A 91 23.31 -7.47 12.69
C ASP A 91 22.78 -7.93 11.31
N MET A 92 21.81 -7.20 10.73
CA MET A 92 21.19 -7.56 9.46
C MET A 92 21.93 -6.94 8.28
N THR A 93 21.96 -7.68 7.18
CA THR A 93 22.34 -7.18 5.86
C THR A 93 21.12 -6.61 5.14
N GLU A 94 21.37 -5.71 4.18
CA GLU A 94 20.32 -5.17 3.31
C GLU A 94 19.54 -6.30 2.61
N GLN A 95 20.21 -7.39 2.22
CA GLN A 95 19.57 -8.54 1.60
C GLN A 95 18.61 -9.27 2.56
N GLU A 96 18.97 -9.42 3.84
CA GLU A 96 18.09 -10.05 4.83
C GLU A 96 16.83 -9.20 5.08
N VAL A 97 16.98 -7.87 5.17
CA VAL A 97 15.82 -6.97 5.27
C VAL A 97 14.95 -7.06 4.01
N ASN A 98 15.56 -7.09 2.82
CA ASN A 98 14.83 -7.30 1.56
C ASN A 98 14.03 -8.60 1.56
N ASP A 99 14.62 -9.70 2.05
CA ASP A 99 13.96 -11.00 2.13
C ASP A 99 12.79 -10.98 3.12
N GLU A 100 12.91 -10.26 4.24
CA GLU A 100 11.80 -10.04 5.17
C GLU A 100 10.67 -9.22 4.55
N VAL A 101 10.99 -8.15 3.81
CA VAL A 101 9.98 -7.36 3.08
C VAL A 101 9.22 -8.24 2.08
N LEU A 102 9.92 -9.14 1.37
CA LEU A 102 9.29 -10.08 0.45
C LEU A 102 8.42 -11.11 1.17
N ALA A 103 8.87 -11.64 2.31
CA ALA A 103 8.08 -12.56 3.13
C ALA A 103 6.79 -11.89 3.63
N GLU A 104 6.91 -10.65 4.10
CA GLU A 104 5.80 -9.86 4.60
C GLU A 104 4.81 -9.50 3.47
N ALA A 105 5.31 -9.11 2.30
CA ALA A 105 4.49 -8.87 1.13
C ALA A 105 3.68 -10.12 0.73
N ARG A 106 4.28 -11.32 0.80
CA ARG A 106 3.56 -12.60 0.55
C ARG A 106 2.48 -12.84 1.60
N ARG A 107 2.74 -12.56 2.88
CA ARG A 107 1.75 -12.67 3.97
C ARG A 107 0.56 -11.73 3.73
N ILE A 108 0.83 -10.49 3.33
CA ILE A 108 -0.18 -9.46 3.09
C ILE A 108 -1.11 -9.82 1.92
N VAL A 109 -0.53 -10.26 0.80
CA VAL A 109 -1.31 -10.68 -0.37
C VAL A 109 -2.09 -11.97 -0.08
N GLY A 110 -1.52 -12.83 0.76
CA GLY A 110 -2.08 -14.14 1.07
C GLY A 110 -2.05 -15.10 -0.13
N PRO A 111 -2.53 -16.34 0.03
CA PRO A 111 -2.69 -17.26 -1.09
C PRO A 111 -3.68 -16.67 -2.10
N SER A 112 -3.30 -16.66 -3.38
CA SER A 112 -4.22 -16.30 -4.47
C SER A 112 -5.45 -17.21 -4.40
N ARG A 113 -6.63 -16.61 -4.30
CA ARG A 113 -7.91 -17.32 -4.42
C ARG A 113 -8.22 -17.65 -5.88
#